data_AF-A0A525D7W4-F1
#
_entry.id   AF-A0A525D7W4-F1
#
_cell.length_a   1.000
_cell.length_b   1.000
_cell.length_c   1.000
_cell.angle_alpha   90.00
_cell.angle_beta   90.00
_cell.angle_gamma   90.00
#
_symmetry.space_group_name_H-M   'P 1'
#
loop_
_entity.id
_entity.type
_entity.pdbx_description
1 polymer ?
#
loop_
_entity_poly.entity_id
_entity_poly.type
_entity_poly.pdbx_seq_one_letter_code
_entity_poly.pdbx_strand_id
1 'polypeptide(L)'
;MMANSAKDPFWKAKVASELARNPQLSTLINDKCTRCHAPMANVEIIDVESSELYVLGNNGILNSNNSMHNAAINGVSCTLCHQIADDDNLGTLKHFSGHYSINTARAIYGQYSDIFERPMFNNTGYIPTYSAHISDSALCATCHNLKTPFVNKSGKVLTTTLDSEFPEQMPYTEWQNSIFDDAGSNKKSCQDCHMPETTSKISNRPRWLRAREGFAKHELVGANTIKLAILRDNASELNVTESNFELSISRARAMLKSSANVEIVSASVKDGVCESRVKVNNLSGHKTPTSYPSRRVWINFKAIDNSSNVIFESGRINPDGSIEGADNDYDQNTFEPHYELITSEDQVQIYETIMGDSDGNITYTL
;
A
#
# COMPACT_ATOMS: atom_id res chain seq x y z
N MET A 1 2.24 -6.04 -7.84
CA MET A 1 2.95 -4.78 -7.53
C MET A 1 4.20 -4.99 -6.71
N MET A 2 4.16 -5.68 -5.56
CA MET A 2 5.32 -5.90 -4.67
C MET A 2 6.62 -6.35 -5.35
N ALA A 3 6.59 -7.40 -6.18
CA ALA A 3 7.78 -7.84 -6.93
C ALA A 3 8.31 -6.83 -7.98
N ASN A 4 7.53 -5.77 -8.26
CA ASN A 4 7.88 -4.70 -9.18
C ASN A 4 7.96 -3.34 -8.47
N SER A 5 8.06 -3.30 -7.14
CA SER A 5 8.05 -2.06 -6.34
C SER A 5 9.17 -1.08 -6.72
N ALA A 6 10.37 -1.59 -7.03
CA ALA A 6 11.50 -0.78 -7.51
C ALA A 6 11.39 -0.43 -9.01
N LYS A 7 10.51 -1.11 -9.76
CA LYS A 7 10.27 -0.86 -11.19
C LYS A 7 9.16 0.16 -11.41
N ASP A 8 8.35 0.46 -10.39
CA ASP A 8 7.27 1.44 -10.45
C ASP A 8 7.79 2.83 -10.86
N PRO A 9 7.42 3.34 -12.05
CA PRO A 9 7.91 4.64 -12.52
C PRO A 9 7.40 5.80 -11.65
N PHE A 10 6.28 5.65 -10.95
CA PHE A 10 5.77 6.70 -10.07
C PHE A 10 6.58 6.82 -8.80
N TRP A 11 6.96 5.69 -8.20
CA TRP A 11 7.89 5.70 -7.08
C TRP A 11 9.22 6.33 -7.48
N LYS A 12 9.79 5.95 -8.64
CA LYS A 12 11.04 6.55 -9.16
C LYS A 12 10.91 8.08 -9.32
N ALA A 13 9.80 8.55 -9.88
CA ALA A 13 9.53 9.97 -10.05
C ALA A 13 9.38 10.69 -8.71
N LYS A 14 8.71 10.07 -7.73
CA LYS A 14 8.57 10.64 -6.38
C LYS A 14 9.92 10.74 -5.67
N VAL A 15 10.74 9.68 -5.70
CA VAL A 15 12.12 9.71 -5.17
C VAL A 15 12.94 10.82 -5.83
N ALA A 16 12.88 10.94 -7.16
CA ALA A 16 13.57 12.01 -7.89
C ALA A 16 13.09 13.41 -7.46
N SER A 17 11.77 13.59 -7.27
CA SER A 17 11.21 14.86 -6.82
C SER A 17 11.66 15.22 -5.41
N GLU A 18 11.67 14.26 -4.48
CA GLU A 18 12.12 14.50 -3.10
C GLU A 18 13.62 14.82 -3.04
N LEU A 19 14.45 14.10 -3.79
CA LEU A 19 15.88 14.39 -3.89
C LEU A 19 16.17 15.76 -4.50
N ALA A 20 15.36 16.20 -5.48
CA ALA A 20 15.49 17.52 -6.08
C ALA A 20 15.06 18.65 -5.14
N ARG A 21 14.02 18.43 -4.33
CA ARG A 21 13.51 19.42 -3.36
C ARG A 21 14.40 19.52 -2.12
N ASN A 22 14.92 18.39 -1.65
CA ASN A 22 15.68 18.29 -0.41
C ASN A 22 17.04 17.57 -0.64
N PRO A 23 17.94 18.10 -1.48
CA PRO A 23 19.21 17.44 -1.81
C PRO A 23 20.09 17.20 -0.58
N GLN A 24 20.00 18.07 0.43
CA GLN A 24 20.70 17.92 1.70
C GLN A 24 20.23 16.70 2.52
N LEU A 25 19.08 16.11 2.19
CA LEU A 25 18.51 14.92 2.84
C LEU A 25 18.68 13.65 2.00
N SER A 26 19.57 13.66 1.01
CA SER A 26 19.78 12.54 0.08
C SER A 26 19.93 11.19 0.81
N THR A 27 20.78 11.10 1.83
CA THR A 27 20.99 9.84 2.58
C THR A 27 19.69 9.33 3.21
N LEU A 28 18.93 10.22 3.86
CA LEU A 28 17.67 9.88 4.52
C LEU A 28 16.61 9.42 3.50
N ILE A 29 16.46 10.14 2.39
CA ILE A 29 15.47 9.83 1.35
C ILE A 29 15.79 8.48 0.71
N ASN A 30 17.06 8.25 0.34
CA ASN A 30 17.47 7.00 -0.28
C ASN A 30 17.25 5.80 0.66
N ASP A 31 17.60 5.90 1.94
CA ASP A 31 17.32 4.84 2.92
C ASP A 31 15.80 4.61 3.07
N LYS A 32 15.05 5.65 3.45
CA LYS A 32 13.61 5.54 3.76
C LYS A 32 12.81 4.98 2.58
N CYS A 33 13.07 5.46 1.37
CA CYS A 33 12.32 5.02 0.19
C CYS A 33 12.66 3.58 -0.23
N THR A 34 13.84 3.05 0.12
CA THR A 34 14.26 1.71 -0.31
C THR A 34 13.90 0.60 0.66
N ARG A 35 13.67 0.92 1.95
CA ARG A 35 13.19 -0.05 2.96
C ARG A 35 11.93 -0.83 2.55
N CYS A 36 11.05 -0.25 1.73
CA CYS A 36 9.84 -0.93 1.25
C CYS A 36 9.80 -1.17 -0.26
N HIS A 37 10.64 -0.48 -1.05
CA HIS A 37 10.62 -0.61 -2.51
C HIS A 37 11.79 -1.39 -3.11
N ALA A 38 12.97 -1.37 -2.48
CA ALA A 38 14.15 -2.15 -2.86
C ALA A 38 14.80 -2.81 -1.62
N PRO A 39 14.02 -3.51 -0.80
CA PRO A 39 14.38 -3.85 0.58
C PRO A 39 15.59 -4.78 0.71
N MET A 40 15.77 -5.73 -0.22
CA MET A 40 16.93 -6.62 -0.18
C MET A 40 18.25 -5.86 -0.40
N ALA A 41 18.27 -4.92 -1.33
CA ALA A 41 19.45 -4.07 -1.57
C ALA A 41 19.67 -3.08 -0.42
N ASN A 42 18.59 -2.56 0.17
CA ASN A 42 18.69 -1.68 1.35
C ASN A 42 19.34 -2.40 2.53
N VAL A 43 18.84 -3.58 2.91
CA VAL A 43 19.40 -4.36 4.02
C VAL A 43 20.88 -4.69 3.79
N GLU A 44 21.24 -5.17 2.59
CA GLU A 44 22.64 -5.50 2.32
C GLU A 44 23.55 -4.27 2.42
N ILE A 45 23.19 -3.15 1.78
CA ILE A 45 24.04 -1.96 1.75
C ILE A 45 24.09 -1.27 3.12
N ILE A 46 22.94 -1.07 3.76
CA ILE A 46 22.82 -0.28 4.99
C ILE A 46 23.19 -1.11 6.22
N ASP A 47 22.61 -2.30 6.38
CA ASP A 47 22.71 -3.06 7.62
C ASP A 47 23.94 -4.00 7.62
N VAL A 48 24.32 -4.55 6.47
CA VAL A 48 25.46 -5.48 6.35
C VAL A 48 26.76 -4.76 5.98
N GLU A 49 26.75 -3.99 4.90
CA GLU A 49 27.94 -3.30 4.39
C GLU A 49 28.21 -1.96 5.09
N SER A 50 27.24 -1.42 5.85
CA SER A 50 27.33 -0.10 6.50
C SER A 50 27.77 1.01 5.52
N SER A 51 27.23 0.98 4.31
CA SER A 51 27.64 1.81 3.18
C SER A 51 26.55 2.80 2.75
N GLU A 52 26.92 3.80 1.94
CA GLU A 52 25.95 4.76 1.42
C GLU A 52 25.11 4.15 0.29
N LEU A 53 23.80 4.39 0.35
CA LEU A 53 22.85 3.95 -0.66
C LEU A 53 22.40 5.13 -1.53
N TYR A 54 22.44 4.91 -2.84
CA TYR A 54 21.85 5.80 -3.83
C TYR A 54 20.82 5.03 -4.66
N VAL A 55 19.62 5.58 -4.85
CA VAL A 55 18.59 4.99 -5.71
C VAL A 55 18.88 5.27 -7.18
N LEU A 56 19.16 6.53 -7.50
CA LEU A 56 19.30 7.07 -8.84
C LEU A 56 20.75 7.43 -9.17
N GLY A 57 21.03 7.69 -10.45
CA GLY A 57 22.35 8.10 -10.95
C GLY A 57 23.27 6.92 -11.30
N ASN A 58 24.52 7.24 -11.63
CA ASN A 58 25.49 6.24 -12.13
C ASN A 58 25.86 5.18 -11.08
N ASN A 59 25.90 5.58 -9.81
CA ASN A 59 26.17 4.67 -8.69
C ASN A 59 24.88 4.12 -8.06
N GLY A 60 23.70 4.50 -8.58
CA GLY A 60 22.42 4.13 -8.00
C GLY A 60 22.12 2.64 -8.16
N ILE A 61 21.41 2.05 -7.20
CA ILE A 61 21.01 0.63 -7.22
C ILE A 61 20.06 0.31 -8.39
N LEU A 62 19.44 1.31 -9.02
CA LEU A 62 18.63 1.09 -10.22
C LEU A 62 19.47 1.06 -11.51
N ASN A 63 20.75 1.40 -11.46
CA ASN A 63 21.67 1.27 -12.59
C ASN A 63 22.05 -0.20 -12.81
N SER A 64 21.99 -0.69 -14.05
CA SER A 64 22.31 -2.10 -14.37
C SER A 64 23.77 -2.49 -14.12
N ASN A 65 24.68 -1.52 -13.99
CA ASN A 65 26.09 -1.76 -13.66
C ASN A 65 26.36 -1.84 -12.16
N ASN A 66 25.38 -1.50 -11.30
CA ASN A 66 25.53 -1.61 -9.85
C ASN A 66 25.44 -3.09 -9.43
N SER A 67 26.32 -3.55 -8.54
CA SER A 67 26.35 -4.94 -8.06
C SER A 67 25.04 -5.37 -7.37
N MET A 68 24.34 -4.43 -6.72
CA MET A 68 23.06 -4.64 -6.05
C MET A 68 21.85 -4.45 -6.97
N HIS A 69 22.05 -4.21 -8.27
CA HIS A 69 20.96 -3.97 -9.21
C HIS A 69 19.88 -5.04 -9.14
N ASN A 70 20.27 -6.31 -9.25
CA ASN A 70 19.33 -7.43 -9.25
C ASN A 70 18.58 -7.54 -7.91
N ALA A 71 19.25 -7.31 -6.79
CA ALA A 71 18.61 -7.31 -5.47
C ALA A 71 17.59 -6.15 -5.36
N ALA A 72 17.89 -4.99 -5.94
CA ALA A 72 17.01 -3.83 -5.94
C ALA A 72 15.78 -4.03 -6.84
N ILE A 73 15.98 -4.40 -8.11
CA ILE A 73 14.89 -4.47 -9.09
C ILE A 73 13.92 -5.63 -8.86
N ASN A 74 14.30 -6.63 -8.06
CA ASN A 74 13.40 -7.70 -7.61
C ASN A 74 12.39 -7.23 -6.54
N GLY A 75 12.50 -5.98 -6.08
CA GLY A 75 11.54 -5.36 -5.18
C GLY A 75 11.32 -6.16 -3.89
N VAL A 76 10.07 -6.20 -3.44
CA VAL A 76 9.67 -7.07 -2.32
C VAL A 76 9.63 -8.51 -2.81
N SER A 77 10.54 -9.33 -2.28
CA SER A 77 10.79 -10.72 -2.69
C SER A 77 10.55 -11.72 -1.56
N CYS A 78 10.43 -13.01 -1.91
CA CYS A 78 10.15 -14.10 -0.97
C CYS A 78 11.11 -14.10 0.23
N THR A 79 12.41 -13.98 -0.04
CA THR A 79 13.46 -14.01 0.98
C THR A 79 13.34 -12.86 1.97
N LEU A 80 12.90 -11.68 1.56
CA LEU A 80 12.68 -10.59 2.50
C LEU A 80 11.61 -10.94 3.53
N CYS A 81 10.35 -11.14 3.09
CA CYS A 81 9.23 -11.33 3.99
C CYS A 81 9.43 -12.57 4.88
N HIS A 82 9.97 -13.65 4.31
CA HIS A 82 10.17 -14.88 5.04
C HIS A 82 11.46 -14.90 5.89
N GLN A 83 12.30 -13.87 5.85
CA GLN A 83 13.44 -13.73 6.77
C GLN A 83 13.21 -12.72 7.90
N ILE A 84 12.10 -11.96 7.88
CA ILE A 84 11.75 -11.08 8.99
C ILE A 84 11.63 -11.92 10.27
N ALA A 85 12.43 -11.58 11.27
CA ALA A 85 12.51 -12.31 12.53
C ALA A 85 11.24 -12.13 13.36
N ASP A 86 10.89 -13.19 14.10
CA ASP A 86 9.87 -13.12 15.13
C ASP A 86 10.50 -12.53 16.40
N ASP A 87 10.15 -11.29 16.73
CA ASP A 87 10.55 -10.65 17.98
C ASP A 87 9.44 -9.75 18.53
N ASP A 88 9.60 -9.36 19.79
CA ASP A 88 8.60 -8.61 20.57
C ASP A 88 8.31 -7.20 20.02
N ASN A 89 9.01 -6.73 18.98
CA ASN A 89 8.79 -5.43 18.37
C ASN A 89 7.90 -5.50 17.12
N LEU A 90 7.59 -6.68 16.58
CA LEU A 90 6.62 -6.81 15.48
C LEU A 90 5.27 -6.19 15.87
N GLY A 91 4.64 -5.47 14.94
CA GLY A 91 3.39 -4.76 15.22
C GLY A 91 3.56 -3.52 16.11
N THR A 92 4.78 -3.11 16.43
CA THR A 92 5.07 -1.91 17.21
C THR A 92 5.79 -0.83 16.39
N LEU A 93 5.78 0.39 16.91
CA LEU A 93 6.46 1.53 16.31
C LEU A 93 7.93 1.31 15.97
N LYS A 94 8.62 0.45 16.72
CA LYS A 94 10.03 0.13 16.49
C LYS A 94 10.27 -0.62 15.18
N HIS A 95 9.30 -1.40 14.68
CA HIS A 95 9.42 -2.20 13.46
C HIS A 95 8.59 -1.67 12.28
N PHE A 96 7.72 -0.68 12.52
CA PHE A 96 7.04 0.06 11.47
C PHE A 96 8.03 0.74 10.51
N SER A 97 7.55 1.22 9.36
CA SER A 97 8.36 1.96 8.38
C SER A 97 9.61 1.23 7.85
N GLY A 98 9.58 -0.10 7.83
CA GLY A 98 10.65 -0.95 7.30
C GLY A 98 11.83 -1.14 8.26
N HIS A 99 11.62 -0.95 9.56
CA HIS A 99 12.60 -1.23 10.61
C HIS A 99 12.56 -2.69 11.10
N TYR A 100 12.26 -3.63 10.20
CA TYR A 100 12.24 -5.05 10.51
C TYR A 100 13.66 -5.59 10.78
N SER A 101 13.75 -6.64 11.60
CA SER A 101 14.98 -7.41 11.81
C SER A 101 15.04 -8.57 10.80
N ILE A 102 16.15 -8.73 10.08
CA ILE A 102 16.38 -9.87 9.19
C ILE A 102 17.18 -10.96 9.89
N ASN A 103 16.71 -12.21 9.78
CA ASN A 103 17.43 -13.36 10.29
C ASN A 103 18.67 -13.67 9.42
N THR A 104 19.85 -13.55 10.02
CA THR A 104 21.16 -13.83 9.39
C THR A 104 21.56 -15.30 9.46
N ALA A 105 20.89 -16.13 10.26
CA ALA A 105 21.10 -17.57 10.34
C ALA A 105 20.48 -18.35 9.16
N ARG A 106 19.97 -17.65 8.14
CA ARG A 106 19.35 -18.22 6.94
C ARG A 106 18.17 -19.16 7.22
N ALA A 107 17.47 -18.98 8.35
CA ALA A 107 16.14 -19.54 8.47
C ALA A 107 15.19 -18.76 7.55
N ILE A 108 14.25 -19.48 6.93
CA ILE A 108 13.20 -18.89 6.12
C ILE A 108 11.84 -19.39 6.62
N TYR A 109 11.10 -18.48 7.25
CA TYR A 109 9.95 -18.81 8.05
C TYR A 109 8.73 -19.14 7.20
N GLY A 110 7.87 -20.05 7.64
CA GLY A 110 6.64 -20.40 6.93
C GLY A 110 5.55 -20.94 7.84
N GLN A 111 4.35 -21.07 7.28
CA GLN A 111 3.12 -21.45 7.99
C GLN A 111 3.09 -22.91 8.49
N TYR A 112 3.94 -23.80 7.95
CA TYR A 112 3.85 -25.24 8.22
C TYR A 112 5.04 -25.77 9.02
N SER A 113 4.76 -26.53 10.09
CA SER A 113 5.74 -27.15 10.99
C SER A 113 6.32 -28.48 10.50
N ASP A 114 5.52 -29.31 9.85
CA ASP A 114 6.00 -30.57 9.26
C ASP A 114 6.64 -30.30 7.89
N ILE A 115 7.89 -29.87 7.84
CA ILE A 115 8.59 -29.50 6.59
C ILE A 115 9.85 -30.33 6.39
N PHE A 116 10.14 -30.69 5.14
CA PHE A 116 11.36 -31.39 4.78
C PHE A 116 12.41 -30.39 4.30
N GLU A 117 13.41 -30.12 5.15
CA GLU A 117 14.35 -29.00 4.99
C GLU A 117 15.37 -29.19 3.86
N ARG A 118 15.91 -30.42 3.74
CA ARG A 118 17.10 -30.71 2.92
C ARG A 118 17.05 -30.21 1.47
N PRO A 119 15.93 -30.30 0.72
CA PRO A 119 15.90 -29.85 -0.66
C PRO A 119 16.14 -28.35 -0.78
N MET A 120 15.52 -27.54 0.09
CA MET A 120 15.75 -26.10 0.07
C MET A 120 17.18 -25.78 0.49
N PHE A 121 17.63 -26.34 1.61
CA PHE A 121 18.99 -26.13 2.11
C PHE A 121 20.06 -26.50 1.06
N ASN A 122 19.94 -27.65 0.41
CA ASN A 122 20.92 -28.10 -0.59
C ASN A 122 20.92 -27.24 -1.87
N ASN A 123 19.86 -26.50 -2.19
CA ASN A 123 19.77 -25.69 -3.41
C ASN A 123 20.01 -24.20 -3.16
N THR A 124 19.65 -23.68 -1.98
CA THR A 124 19.69 -22.24 -1.69
C THR A 124 20.49 -21.90 -0.44
N GLY A 125 20.78 -22.89 0.41
CA GLY A 125 21.39 -22.67 1.72
C GLY A 125 20.42 -22.12 2.78
N TYR A 126 19.14 -21.92 2.46
CA TYR A 126 18.11 -21.55 3.43
C TYR A 126 17.53 -22.78 4.12
N ILE A 127 17.28 -22.66 5.41
CA ILE A 127 16.62 -23.68 6.22
C ILE A 127 15.16 -23.26 6.36
N PRO A 128 14.19 -23.95 5.73
CA PRO A 128 12.79 -23.63 5.95
C PRO A 128 12.46 -23.94 7.42
N THR A 129 11.78 -23.00 8.07
CA THR A 129 11.50 -23.07 9.50
C THR A 129 10.05 -22.67 9.73
N TYR A 130 9.34 -23.37 10.60
CA TYR A 130 8.01 -22.91 11.00
C TYR A 130 8.10 -21.72 11.93
N SER A 131 7.24 -20.73 11.71
CA SER A 131 6.98 -19.69 12.69
C SER A 131 5.58 -19.13 12.55
N ALA A 132 4.91 -18.89 13.67
CA ALA A 132 3.53 -18.45 13.70
C ALA A 132 3.36 -17.01 13.19
N HIS A 133 4.35 -16.14 13.40
CA HIS A 133 4.30 -14.73 13.00
C HIS A 133 4.15 -14.51 11.49
N ILE A 134 4.47 -15.50 10.67
CA ILE A 134 4.26 -15.42 9.21
C ILE A 134 2.77 -15.34 8.84
N SER A 135 1.90 -15.82 9.73
CA SER A 135 0.44 -15.71 9.60
C SER A 135 -0.16 -14.55 10.37
N ASP A 136 0.66 -13.68 10.97
CA ASP A 136 0.22 -12.55 11.79
C ASP A 136 0.21 -11.22 11.00
N SER A 137 -0.82 -10.38 11.19
CA SER A 137 -0.91 -9.04 10.60
C SER A 137 0.28 -8.15 10.94
N ALA A 138 0.91 -8.36 12.10
CA ALA A 138 2.10 -7.65 12.58
C ALA A 138 3.30 -7.77 11.63
N LEU A 139 3.39 -8.86 10.84
CA LEU A 139 4.38 -8.98 9.77
C LEU A 139 4.11 -7.95 8.66
N CYS A 140 2.86 -7.77 8.25
CA CYS A 140 2.50 -6.79 7.24
C CYS A 140 2.76 -5.36 7.73
N ALA A 141 2.57 -5.12 9.03
CA ALA A 141 2.74 -3.82 9.67
C ALA A 141 4.15 -3.24 9.53
N THR A 142 5.18 -4.07 9.30
CA THR A 142 6.55 -3.59 9.12
C THR A 142 6.66 -2.62 7.95
N CYS A 143 5.92 -2.86 6.86
CA CYS A 143 5.91 -1.99 5.68
C CYS A 143 4.58 -1.23 5.52
N HIS A 144 3.47 -1.81 6.01
CA HIS A 144 2.12 -1.26 5.91
C HIS A 144 1.70 -0.49 7.18
N ASN A 145 2.65 0.25 7.75
CA ASN A 145 2.42 1.28 8.75
C ASN A 145 3.60 2.26 8.66
N LEU A 146 3.58 3.11 7.64
CA LEU A 146 4.68 3.99 7.27
C LEU A 146 4.48 5.35 7.91
N LYS A 147 5.49 5.77 8.67
CA LYS A 147 5.67 7.13 9.10
C LYS A 147 6.93 7.69 8.46
N THR A 148 6.97 8.98 8.17
CA THR A 148 8.12 9.64 7.55
C THR A 148 8.59 10.81 8.39
N PRO A 149 9.92 11.04 8.47
CA PRO A 149 10.41 12.32 8.92
C PRO A 149 9.92 13.43 7.99
N PHE A 150 9.55 14.57 8.56
CA PHE A 150 9.09 15.72 7.79
C PHE A 150 9.95 16.95 8.06
N VAL A 151 9.91 17.90 7.12
CA VAL A 151 10.72 19.12 7.14
C VAL A 151 9.87 20.38 7.15
N ASN A 152 10.45 21.47 7.62
CA ASN A 152 9.89 22.80 7.39
C ASN A 152 10.27 23.33 5.99
N LYS A 153 9.80 24.54 5.68
CA LYS A 153 10.09 25.26 4.41
C LYS A 153 11.57 25.46 4.10
N SER A 154 12.44 25.43 5.11
CA SER A 154 13.90 25.54 4.94
C SER A 154 14.59 24.18 4.77
N GLY A 155 13.85 23.08 4.74
CA GLY A 155 14.40 21.73 4.65
C GLY A 155 15.01 21.22 5.96
N LYS A 156 14.70 21.86 7.11
CA LYS A 156 15.12 21.40 8.44
C LYS A 156 14.16 20.31 8.89
N VAL A 157 14.70 19.13 9.24
CA VAL A 157 13.93 18.03 9.84
C VAL A 157 13.36 18.48 11.18
N LEU A 158 12.04 18.33 11.34
CA LEU A 158 11.32 18.68 12.57
C LEU A 158 10.98 17.46 13.44
N THR A 159 11.00 16.28 12.85
CA THR A 159 10.87 15.02 13.58
C THR A 159 11.97 14.87 14.62
N THR A 160 11.59 14.47 15.84
CA THR A 160 12.51 14.27 16.97
C THR A 160 12.47 12.84 17.52
N THR A 161 11.36 12.15 17.32
CA THR A 161 11.10 10.77 17.73
C THR A 161 10.30 10.04 16.67
N LEU A 162 10.30 8.70 16.68
CA LEU A 162 9.43 7.89 15.81
C LEU A 162 7.95 8.23 16.01
N ASP A 163 7.54 8.58 17.24
CA ASP A 163 6.16 8.99 17.55
C ASP A 163 5.79 10.31 16.86
N SER A 164 6.75 11.22 16.74
CA SER A 164 6.54 12.51 16.07
C SER A 164 6.60 12.46 14.54
N GLU A 165 6.97 11.34 13.92
CA GLU A 165 6.98 11.23 12.45
C GLU A 165 5.58 11.41 11.85
N PHE A 166 5.53 11.96 10.62
CA PHE A 166 4.29 12.13 9.87
C PHE A 166 3.70 10.76 9.50
N PRO A 167 2.43 10.46 9.86
CA PRO A 167 1.82 9.17 9.60
C PRO A 167 1.35 9.02 8.14
N GLU A 168 2.29 8.88 7.20
CA GLU A 168 2.01 8.80 5.76
C GLU A 168 1.03 7.68 5.40
N GLN A 169 1.20 6.48 5.95
CA GLN A 169 0.34 5.33 5.66
C GLN A 169 0.07 4.55 6.93
N MET A 170 -1.19 4.45 7.35
CA MET A 170 -1.56 3.81 8.61
C MET A 170 -2.51 2.60 8.50
N PRO A 171 -2.50 1.75 7.43
CA PRO A 171 -3.50 0.71 7.28
C PRO A 171 -3.49 -0.32 8.43
N TYR A 172 -2.32 -0.67 8.99
CA TYR A 172 -2.26 -1.56 10.15
C TYR A 172 -2.93 -0.92 11.39
N THR A 173 -2.60 0.34 11.69
CA THR A 173 -3.20 1.06 12.82
C THR A 173 -4.70 1.25 12.64
N GLU A 174 -5.15 1.52 11.41
CA GLU A 174 -6.57 1.59 11.07
C GLU A 174 -7.26 0.23 11.28
N TRP A 175 -6.61 -0.88 10.91
CA TRP A 175 -7.09 -2.23 11.17
C TRP A 175 -7.21 -2.55 12.67
N GLN A 176 -6.21 -2.16 13.48
CA GLN A 176 -6.26 -2.30 14.94
C GLN A 176 -7.45 -1.58 15.58
N ASN A 177 -7.97 -0.54 14.92
CA ASN A 177 -9.13 0.23 15.38
C ASN A 177 -10.45 -0.24 14.74
N SER A 178 -10.45 -1.41 14.09
CA SER A 178 -11.63 -1.97 13.43
C SER A 178 -12.19 -3.17 14.18
N ILE A 179 -13.37 -3.63 13.76
CA ILE A 179 -13.96 -4.88 14.26
C ILE A 179 -13.15 -6.12 13.86
N PHE A 180 -12.19 -5.99 12.95
CA PHE A 180 -11.39 -7.09 12.41
C PHE A 180 -10.06 -7.30 13.13
N ASP A 181 -9.66 -6.38 14.01
CA ASP A 181 -8.50 -6.53 14.88
C ASP A 181 -8.55 -7.86 15.68
N ASP A 182 -7.42 -8.29 16.21
CA ASP A 182 -7.31 -9.48 17.05
C ASP A 182 -8.15 -9.41 18.33
N ALA A 183 -8.53 -8.23 18.81
CA ALA A 183 -9.49 -8.04 19.90
C ALA A 183 -10.92 -7.71 19.41
N GLY A 184 -11.12 -7.57 18.10
CA GLY A 184 -12.38 -7.18 17.48
C GLY A 184 -13.47 -8.25 17.51
N SER A 185 -14.71 -7.83 17.25
CA SER A 185 -15.89 -8.70 17.24
C SER A 185 -16.00 -9.63 16.02
N ASN A 186 -15.24 -9.35 14.96
CA ASN A 186 -15.19 -10.11 13.71
C ASN A 186 -13.74 -10.26 13.24
N LYS A 187 -12.89 -10.86 14.08
CA LYS A 187 -11.45 -11.01 13.86
C LYS A 187 -11.13 -11.54 12.46
N LYS A 188 -10.30 -10.80 11.73
CA LYS A 188 -9.71 -11.19 10.44
C LYS A 188 -8.34 -10.57 10.31
N SER A 189 -7.33 -11.40 10.09
CA SER A 189 -5.98 -10.94 9.80
C SER A 189 -5.89 -10.23 8.44
N CYS A 190 -4.78 -9.54 8.21
CA CYS A 190 -4.44 -9.01 6.89
C CYS A 190 -4.42 -10.13 5.83
N GLN A 191 -3.87 -11.29 6.20
CA GLN A 191 -3.75 -12.47 5.37
C GLN A 191 -5.12 -13.09 5.03
N ASP A 192 -6.08 -13.08 5.95
CA ASP A 192 -7.42 -13.66 5.71
C ASP A 192 -8.12 -12.99 4.51
N CYS A 193 -7.88 -11.70 4.31
CA CYS A 193 -8.45 -10.94 3.20
C CYS A 193 -7.53 -10.88 1.98
N HIS A 194 -6.22 -10.66 2.17
CA HIS A 194 -5.28 -10.40 1.07
C HIS A 194 -4.55 -11.66 0.57
N MET A 195 -4.60 -12.76 1.31
CA MET A 195 -3.96 -14.03 0.97
C MET A 195 -4.95 -15.21 1.07
N PRO A 196 -5.98 -15.26 0.20
CA PRO A 196 -7.03 -16.26 0.31
C PRO A 196 -6.47 -17.68 0.30
N GLU A 197 -6.97 -18.51 1.20
CA GLU A 197 -6.48 -19.87 1.39
C GLU A 197 -6.79 -20.78 0.19
N THR A 198 -5.98 -21.81 0.03
CA THR A 198 -6.19 -22.88 -0.95
C THR A 198 -5.56 -24.18 -0.47
N THR A 199 -5.79 -25.26 -1.20
CA THR A 199 -4.99 -26.48 -1.07
C THR A 199 -3.85 -26.46 -2.09
N SER A 200 -2.59 -26.60 -1.66
CA SER A 200 -1.43 -26.60 -2.55
C SER A 200 -0.25 -27.43 -2.04
N LYS A 201 0.63 -27.88 -2.94
CA LYS A 201 1.95 -28.40 -2.57
C LYS A 201 2.90 -27.24 -2.34
N ILE A 202 3.56 -27.22 -1.18
CA ILE A 202 4.55 -26.19 -0.82
C ILE A 202 5.92 -26.39 -1.50
N SER A 203 6.17 -27.56 -2.07
CA SER A 203 7.39 -27.88 -2.80
C SER A 203 7.14 -29.03 -3.77
N ASN A 204 7.90 -29.06 -4.87
CA ASN A 204 7.93 -30.18 -5.81
C ASN A 204 8.96 -31.27 -5.41
N ARG A 205 9.68 -31.07 -4.29
CA ARG A 205 10.65 -32.01 -3.71
C ARG A 205 10.46 -32.11 -2.18
N PRO A 206 10.41 -33.33 -1.62
CA PRO A 206 10.37 -34.61 -2.32
C PRO A 206 9.09 -34.83 -3.15
N ARG A 207 9.15 -35.64 -4.21
CA ARG A 207 8.01 -35.81 -5.15
C ARG A 207 6.74 -36.37 -4.49
N TRP A 208 6.90 -37.10 -3.39
CA TRP A 208 5.81 -37.69 -2.61
C TRP A 208 5.08 -36.70 -1.70
N LEU A 209 5.54 -35.45 -1.59
CA LEU A 209 4.84 -34.43 -0.79
C LEU A 209 3.40 -34.29 -1.25
N ARG A 210 2.49 -34.30 -0.28
CA ARG A 210 1.06 -34.07 -0.47
C ARG A 210 0.76 -32.58 -0.45
N ALA A 211 -0.35 -32.21 -1.05
CA ALA A 211 -0.88 -30.86 -0.90
C ALA A 211 -1.34 -30.65 0.55
N ARG A 212 -1.30 -29.40 1.00
CA ARG A 212 -1.72 -28.95 2.33
C ARG A 212 -2.85 -27.96 2.18
N GLU A 213 -3.82 -28.06 3.07
CA GLU A 213 -4.89 -27.07 3.21
C GLU A 213 -4.33 -25.78 3.84
N GLY A 214 -5.11 -24.70 3.77
CA GLY A 214 -4.76 -23.42 4.37
C GLY A 214 -3.58 -22.70 3.71
N PHE A 215 -3.16 -23.08 2.50
CA PHE A 215 -2.04 -22.43 1.81
C PHE A 215 -2.42 -21.01 1.44
N ALA A 216 -1.74 -20.04 2.05
CA ALA A 216 -1.94 -18.63 1.80
C ALA A 216 -1.50 -18.25 0.37
N LYS A 217 -2.47 -18.00 -0.53
CA LYS A 217 -2.15 -17.53 -1.88
C LYS A 217 -1.52 -16.15 -1.81
N HIS A 218 -0.42 -15.97 -2.53
CA HIS A 218 0.22 -14.66 -2.64
C HIS A 218 -0.50 -13.79 -3.69
N GLU A 219 -1.83 -13.65 -3.58
CA GLU A 219 -2.58 -12.75 -4.47
C GLU A 219 -2.23 -11.30 -4.15
N LEU A 220 -2.37 -10.90 -2.88
CA LEU A 220 -1.88 -9.65 -2.30
C LEU A 220 -2.14 -8.43 -3.21
N VAL A 221 -3.34 -8.41 -3.79
CA VAL A 221 -3.77 -7.36 -4.70
C VAL A 221 -4.15 -6.12 -3.90
N GLY A 222 -3.88 -4.96 -4.49
CA GLY A 222 -4.31 -3.66 -4.00
C GLY A 222 -5.16 -2.94 -5.05
N ALA A 223 -5.54 -1.70 -4.76
CA ALA A 223 -6.45 -0.91 -5.58
C ALA A 223 -5.87 -0.43 -6.94
N ASN A 224 -4.54 -0.48 -7.12
CA ASN A 224 -3.89 0.29 -8.20
C ASN A 224 -3.86 -0.45 -9.55
N THR A 225 -4.97 -0.40 -10.28
CA THR A 225 -5.07 -0.98 -11.63
C THR A 225 -4.25 -0.20 -12.66
N ILE A 226 -4.07 1.10 -12.46
CA ILE A 226 -3.36 1.98 -13.40
C ILE A 226 -1.87 1.61 -13.44
N LYS A 227 -1.22 1.43 -12.29
CA LYS A 227 0.19 1.02 -12.26
C LYS A 227 0.42 -0.36 -12.81
N LEU A 228 -0.50 -1.30 -12.57
CA LEU A 228 -0.44 -2.62 -13.19
C LEU A 228 -0.55 -2.51 -14.73
N ALA A 229 -1.42 -1.64 -15.25
CA ALA A 229 -1.53 -1.41 -16.70
C ALA A 229 -0.26 -0.76 -17.26
N ILE A 230 0.33 0.23 -16.57
CA ILE A 230 1.60 0.85 -16.99
C ILE A 230 2.73 -0.19 -17.05
N LEU A 231 2.85 -1.05 -16.04
CA LEU A 231 3.86 -2.12 -16.03
C LEU A 231 3.66 -3.11 -17.18
N ARG A 232 2.40 -3.48 -17.48
CA ARG A 232 2.04 -4.35 -18.60
C ARG A 232 2.40 -3.71 -19.95
N ASP A 233 1.96 -2.48 -20.16
CA ASP A 233 2.04 -1.79 -21.46
C ASP A 233 3.47 -1.34 -21.79
N ASN A 234 4.31 -1.17 -20.76
CA ASN A 234 5.70 -0.73 -20.89
C ASN A 234 6.68 -1.80 -20.38
N ALA A 235 6.31 -3.08 -20.45
CA ALA A 235 7.05 -4.17 -19.82
C ALA A 235 8.52 -4.24 -20.25
N SER A 236 8.80 -4.06 -21.55
CA SER A 236 10.17 -4.05 -22.08
C SER A 236 11.01 -2.91 -21.52
N GLU A 237 10.44 -1.70 -21.43
CA GLU A 237 11.16 -0.51 -20.95
C GLU A 237 11.40 -0.57 -19.44
N LEU A 238 10.45 -1.14 -18.70
CA LEU A 238 10.51 -1.24 -17.24
C LEU A 238 11.17 -2.53 -16.74
N ASN A 239 11.72 -3.35 -17.65
CA ASN A 239 12.34 -4.65 -17.34
C ASN A 239 11.40 -5.58 -16.54
N VAL A 240 10.15 -5.66 -16.95
CA VAL A 240 9.11 -6.48 -16.34
C VAL A 240 8.98 -7.78 -17.14
N THR A 241 9.17 -8.91 -16.47
CA THR A 241 9.14 -10.25 -17.07
C THR A 241 7.83 -11.01 -16.80
N GLU A 242 7.02 -10.54 -15.86
CA GLU A 242 5.72 -11.14 -15.52
C GLU A 242 4.72 -10.91 -16.66
N SER A 243 3.90 -11.92 -16.94
CA SER A 243 2.92 -11.87 -18.04
C SER A 243 1.47 -11.78 -17.58
N ASN A 244 1.19 -12.04 -16.29
CA ASN A 244 -0.17 -12.18 -15.78
C ASN A 244 -0.77 -10.89 -15.19
N PHE A 245 -0.45 -9.75 -15.80
CA PHE A 245 -0.99 -8.45 -15.37
C PHE A 245 -2.50 -8.36 -15.55
N GLU A 246 -3.08 -8.97 -16.61
CA GLU A 246 -4.53 -8.97 -16.80
C GLU A 246 -5.27 -9.63 -15.63
N LEU A 247 -4.78 -10.78 -15.16
CA LEU A 247 -5.36 -11.44 -13.99
C LEU A 247 -5.22 -10.58 -12.75
N SER A 248 -4.06 -9.94 -12.55
CA SER A 248 -3.80 -9.06 -11.41
C SER A 248 -4.73 -7.83 -11.43
N ILE A 249 -4.95 -7.24 -12.61
CA ILE A 249 -5.87 -6.11 -12.81
C ILE A 249 -7.31 -6.55 -12.57
N SER A 250 -7.70 -7.72 -13.08
CA SER A 250 -9.04 -8.28 -12.87
C SER A 250 -9.32 -8.51 -11.37
N ARG A 251 -8.38 -9.11 -10.65
CA ARG A 251 -8.45 -9.29 -9.19
C ARG A 251 -8.51 -7.96 -8.44
N ALA A 252 -7.69 -6.97 -8.82
CA ALA A 252 -7.73 -5.64 -8.22
C ALA A 252 -9.10 -4.96 -8.41
N ARG A 253 -9.70 -5.07 -9.60
CA ARG A 253 -11.06 -4.57 -9.85
C ARG A 253 -12.11 -5.32 -9.05
N ALA A 254 -11.98 -6.64 -8.90
CA ALA A 254 -12.89 -7.43 -8.07
C ALA A 254 -12.82 -7.01 -6.60
N MET A 255 -11.60 -6.83 -6.08
CA MET A 255 -11.35 -6.34 -4.71
C MET A 255 -11.96 -4.95 -4.48
N LEU A 256 -11.78 -4.01 -5.43
CA LEU A 256 -12.38 -2.67 -5.36
C LEU A 256 -13.90 -2.70 -5.36
N LYS A 257 -14.52 -3.60 -6.12
CA LYS A 257 -15.98 -3.76 -6.13
C LYS A 257 -16.52 -4.33 -4.82
N SER A 258 -15.70 -5.05 -4.05
CA SER A 258 -16.09 -5.64 -2.77
C SER A 258 -15.69 -4.80 -1.54
N SER A 259 -14.94 -3.71 -1.71
CA SER A 259 -14.37 -2.97 -0.56
C SER A 259 -15.37 -2.06 0.16
N ALA A 260 -16.44 -1.65 -0.52
CA ALA A 260 -17.50 -0.84 0.06
C ALA A 260 -18.85 -1.15 -0.60
N ASN A 261 -19.93 -0.92 0.14
CA ASN A 261 -21.30 -0.95 -0.39
C ASN A 261 -21.91 0.45 -0.31
N VAL A 262 -22.57 0.89 -1.38
CA VAL A 262 -23.32 2.15 -1.42
C VAL A 262 -24.78 1.82 -1.72
N GLU A 263 -25.69 2.27 -0.87
CA GLU A 263 -27.12 1.99 -0.99
C GLU A 263 -27.95 3.28 -0.82
N ILE A 264 -29.02 3.42 -1.62
CA ILE A 264 -30.07 4.41 -1.37
C ILE A 264 -31.07 3.76 -0.40
N VAL A 265 -31.05 4.20 0.85
CA VAL A 265 -31.90 3.66 1.93
C VAL A 265 -33.35 4.11 1.77
N SER A 266 -33.55 5.35 1.32
CA SER A 266 -34.86 5.91 1.04
C SER A 266 -34.74 7.05 0.04
N ALA A 267 -35.73 7.21 -0.82
CA ALA A 267 -35.90 8.38 -1.66
C ALA A 267 -37.38 8.78 -1.66
N SER A 268 -37.68 10.05 -1.43
CA SER A 268 -39.05 10.55 -1.39
C SER A 268 -39.14 11.99 -1.88
N VAL A 269 -40.28 12.34 -2.48
CA VAL A 269 -40.58 13.71 -2.87
C VAL A 269 -41.74 14.21 -2.01
N LYS A 270 -41.53 15.31 -1.29
CA LYS A 270 -42.56 15.95 -0.47
C LYS A 270 -42.49 17.45 -0.65
N ASP A 271 -43.63 18.08 -0.91
CA ASP A 271 -43.76 19.53 -1.06
C ASP A 271 -42.76 20.14 -2.07
N GLY A 272 -42.46 19.39 -3.16
CA GLY A 272 -41.52 19.80 -4.20
C GLY A 272 -40.04 19.55 -3.89
N VAL A 273 -39.71 18.98 -2.73
CA VAL A 273 -38.33 18.63 -2.34
C VAL A 273 -38.12 17.13 -2.43
N CYS A 274 -37.04 16.71 -3.12
CA CYS A 274 -36.58 15.33 -3.13
C CYS A 274 -35.56 15.11 -2.00
N GLU A 275 -35.85 14.22 -1.06
CA GLU A 275 -34.88 13.74 -0.07
C GLU A 275 -34.45 12.32 -0.43
N SER A 276 -33.14 12.11 -0.56
CA SER A 276 -32.53 10.78 -0.74
C SER A 276 -31.52 10.54 0.39
N ARG A 277 -31.62 9.37 1.04
CA ARG A 277 -30.68 8.95 2.08
C ARG A 277 -29.73 7.91 1.50
N VAL A 278 -28.46 8.28 1.40
CA VAL A 278 -27.39 7.39 0.93
C VAL A 278 -26.63 6.85 2.13
N LYS A 279 -26.39 5.55 2.13
CA LYS A 279 -25.57 4.88 3.14
C LYS A 279 -24.36 4.25 2.46
N VAL A 280 -23.18 4.57 2.98
CA VAL A 280 -21.90 4.02 2.55
C VAL A 280 -21.37 3.12 3.67
N ASN A 281 -21.21 1.84 3.38
CA ASN A 281 -20.63 0.87 4.31
C ASN A 281 -19.23 0.52 3.84
N ASN A 282 -18.22 0.82 4.65
CA ASN A 282 -16.88 0.32 4.46
C ASN A 282 -16.82 -1.16 4.87
N LEU A 283 -16.35 -2.03 3.97
CA LEU A 283 -16.25 -3.47 4.21
C LEU A 283 -14.79 -3.91 4.44
N SER A 284 -13.82 -3.00 4.35
CA SER A 284 -12.43 -3.29 4.71
C SER A 284 -12.17 -3.09 6.20
N GLY A 285 -11.11 -3.73 6.70
CA GLY A 285 -10.65 -3.53 8.07
C GLY A 285 -9.92 -2.21 8.31
N HIS A 286 -9.50 -1.51 7.27
CA HIS A 286 -8.88 -0.19 7.35
C HIS A 286 -9.81 0.86 6.71
N LYS A 287 -9.39 2.13 6.64
CA LYS A 287 -10.16 3.17 5.93
C LYS A 287 -10.32 2.84 4.44
N THR A 288 -11.37 3.35 3.81
CA THR A 288 -11.56 3.27 2.35
C THR A 288 -11.72 4.70 1.81
N PRO A 289 -10.69 5.26 1.14
CA PRO A 289 -9.37 4.68 0.88
C PRO A 289 -8.43 4.73 2.10
N THR A 290 -7.45 3.80 2.16
CA THR A 290 -6.34 3.79 3.15
C THR A 290 -5.00 4.04 2.46
N SER A 291 -3.92 4.21 3.25
CA SER A 291 -2.51 4.26 2.84
C SER A 291 -2.19 5.55 2.06
N TYR A 292 -1.40 5.46 0.98
CA TYR A 292 -0.73 6.60 0.33
C TYR A 292 -1.68 7.79 0.12
N PRO A 293 -1.33 9.00 0.63
CA PRO A 293 -2.22 10.16 0.73
C PRO A 293 -2.38 10.91 -0.60
N SER A 294 -2.51 10.16 -1.69
CA SER A 294 -3.00 10.63 -2.99
C SER A 294 -4.24 9.87 -3.45
N ARG A 295 -4.77 8.99 -2.58
CA ARG A 295 -5.96 8.19 -2.88
C ARG A 295 -7.20 8.96 -2.47
N ARG A 296 -8.17 8.97 -3.37
CA ARG A 296 -9.46 9.60 -3.19
C ARG A 296 -10.56 8.63 -3.59
N VAL A 297 -11.66 8.63 -2.84
CA VAL A 297 -12.95 8.04 -3.23
C VAL A 297 -14.00 9.13 -3.07
N TRP A 298 -14.97 9.19 -3.96
CA TRP A 298 -16.09 10.13 -3.84
C TRP A 298 -17.39 9.46 -4.31
N ILE A 299 -18.51 10.10 -3.98
CA ILE A 299 -19.82 9.68 -4.46
C ILE A 299 -20.19 10.53 -5.68
N ASN A 300 -20.44 9.89 -6.82
CA ASN A 300 -21.23 10.50 -7.89
C ASN A 300 -22.70 10.18 -7.64
N PHE A 301 -23.49 11.18 -7.30
CA PHE A 301 -24.93 11.04 -7.08
C PHE A 301 -25.69 11.73 -8.19
N LYS A 302 -26.64 11.03 -8.82
CA LYS A 302 -27.42 11.51 -9.96
C LYS A 302 -28.90 11.25 -9.75
N ALA A 303 -29.71 12.29 -9.78
CA ALA A 303 -31.16 12.21 -9.86
C ALA A 303 -31.62 12.54 -11.29
N ILE A 304 -32.51 11.71 -11.83
CA ILE A 304 -33.10 11.88 -13.16
C ILE A 304 -34.62 11.94 -13.08
N ASP A 305 -35.24 12.70 -13.99
CA ASP A 305 -36.68 12.71 -14.17
C ASP A 305 -37.18 11.52 -15.02
N ASN A 306 -38.50 11.43 -15.22
CA ASN A 306 -39.12 10.38 -16.03
C ASN A 306 -38.76 10.44 -17.53
N SER A 307 -38.18 11.55 -18.00
CA SER A 307 -37.69 11.72 -19.37
C SER A 307 -36.18 11.44 -19.48
N SER A 308 -35.54 10.95 -18.41
CA SER A 308 -34.09 10.73 -18.30
C SER A 308 -33.26 12.02 -18.33
N ASN A 309 -33.85 13.18 -18.03
CA ASN A 309 -33.07 14.41 -17.84
C ASN A 309 -32.44 14.39 -16.45
N VAL A 310 -31.17 14.79 -16.35
CA VAL A 310 -30.51 15.02 -15.06
C VAL A 310 -31.10 16.29 -14.43
N ILE A 311 -31.63 16.15 -13.22
CA ILE A 311 -32.20 17.27 -12.44
C ILE A 311 -31.34 17.64 -11.23
N PHE A 312 -30.41 16.75 -10.87
CA PHE A 312 -29.38 16.97 -9.85
C PHE A 312 -28.22 16.01 -10.11
N GLU A 313 -26.98 16.51 -10.19
CA GLU A 313 -25.77 15.69 -10.18
C GLU A 313 -24.68 16.33 -9.32
N SER A 314 -24.18 15.60 -8.31
CA SER A 314 -23.01 15.99 -7.51
C SER A 314 -21.90 14.97 -7.71
N GLY A 315 -20.65 15.44 -7.78
CA GLY A 315 -19.47 14.58 -7.94
C GLY A 315 -19.29 14.01 -9.35
N ARG A 316 -19.68 14.77 -10.38
CA ARG A 316 -19.44 14.39 -11.78
C ARG A 316 -17.95 14.45 -12.09
N ILE A 317 -17.44 13.41 -12.76
CA ILE A 317 -16.05 13.41 -13.25
C ILE A 317 -15.96 14.01 -14.66
N ASN A 318 -15.03 14.92 -14.84
CA ASN A 318 -14.70 15.53 -16.13
C ASN A 318 -13.71 14.67 -16.93
N PRO A 319 -13.60 14.87 -18.26
CA PRO A 319 -12.65 14.13 -19.08
C PRO A 319 -11.17 14.29 -18.67
N ASP A 320 -10.82 15.38 -18.00
CA ASP A 320 -9.47 15.63 -17.48
C ASP A 320 -9.22 14.98 -16.10
N GLY A 321 -10.24 14.36 -15.51
CA GLY A 321 -10.18 13.69 -14.22
C GLY A 321 -10.56 14.57 -13.02
N SER A 322 -10.80 15.87 -13.22
CA SER A 322 -11.34 16.74 -12.16
C SER A 322 -12.77 16.34 -11.80
N ILE A 323 -13.14 16.56 -10.54
CA ILE A 323 -14.49 16.36 -10.04
C ILE A 323 -15.20 17.71 -10.00
N GLU A 324 -16.29 17.84 -10.76
CA GLU A 324 -17.13 19.03 -10.78
C GLU A 324 -17.69 19.28 -9.38
N GLY A 325 -17.52 20.52 -8.89
CA GLY A 325 -17.88 20.92 -7.52
C GLY A 325 -16.80 20.71 -6.47
N ALA A 326 -15.76 19.91 -6.73
CA ALA A 326 -14.74 19.64 -5.71
C ALA A 326 -13.81 20.85 -5.49
N ASP A 327 -13.86 21.46 -4.30
CA ASP A 327 -13.12 22.67 -3.95
C ASP A 327 -11.63 22.58 -4.28
N ASN A 328 -11.01 21.45 -3.93
CA ASN A 328 -9.57 21.23 -4.10
C ASN A 328 -9.11 20.91 -5.53
N ASP A 329 -10.04 20.61 -6.44
CA ASP A 329 -9.73 20.51 -7.87
C ASP A 329 -9.73 21.90 -8.53
N TYR A 330 -10.38 22.91 -7.92
CA TYR A 330 -10.34 24.31 -8.37
C TYR A 330 -9.24 25.13 -7.70
N ASP A 331 -9.07 24.99 -6.38
CA ASP A 331 -8.01 25.64 -5.60
C ASP A 331 -7.30 24.63 -4.70
N GLN A 332 -6.04 24.34 -5.00
CA GLN A 332 -5.26 23.39 -4.22
C GLN A 332 -5.02 23.84 -2.76
N ASN A 333 -5.28 25.10 -2.40
CA ASN A 333 -5.16 25.60 -1.03
C ASN A 333 -6.44 25.39 -0.18
N THR A 334 -7.47 24.77 -0.74
CA THR A 334 -8.69 24.39 -0.02
C THR A 334 -8.86 22.86 -0.02
N PHE A 335 -9.88 22.38 0.69
CA PHE A 335 -10.30 20.99 0.71
C PHE A 335 -11.82 20.90 0.85
N GLU A 336 -12.38 19.85 0.28
CA GLU A 336 -13.81 19.58 0.39
C GLU A 336 -14.17 19.15 1.84
N PRO A 337 -15.11 19.82 2.52
CA PRO A 337 -15.54 19.39 3.85
C PRO A 337 -16.33 18.08 3.78
N HIS A 338 -16.49 17.43 4.92
CA HIS A 338 -17.41 16.29 5.03
C HIS A 338 -18.85 16.79 5.14
N TYR A 339 -19.76 16.24 4.34
CA TYR A 339 -21.18 16.62 4.35
C TYR A 339 -22.03 15.55 5.01
N GLU A 340 -22.77 15.94 6.06
CA GLU A 340 -23.89 15.13 6.56
C GLU A 340 -25.16 15.34 5.72
N LEU A 341 -25.24 16.45 4.99
CA LEU A 341 -26.34 16.82 4.10
C LEU A 341 -25.79 17.55 2.87
N ILE A 342 -26.19 17.08 1.69
CA ILE A 342 -25.89 17.71 0.39
C ILE A 342 -27.18 18.33 -0.13
N THR A 343 -27.13 19.64 -0.40
CA THR A 343 -28.27 20.45 -0.86
C THR A 343 -28.03 21.12 -2.22
N SER A 344 -26.80 21.09 -2.71
CA SER A 344 -26.39 21.69 -3.99
C SER A 344 -25.39 20.80 -4.72
N GLU A 345 -25.28 20.97 -6.04
CA GLU A 345 -24.45 20.13 -6.93
C GLU A 345 -22.94 20.32 -6.71
N ASP A 346 -22.55 21.48 -6.17
CA ASP A 346 -21.19 21.84 -5.79
C ASP A 346 -20.76 21.26 -4.43
N GLN A 347 -21.66 20.64 -3.66
CA GLN A 347 -21.30 19.93 -2.43
C GLN A 347 -21.00 18.47 -2.76
N VAL A 348 -19.72 18.11 -2.78
CA VAL A 348 -19.27 16.77 -3.19
C VAL A 348 -18.86 15.93 -1.99
N GLN A 349 -19.41 14.73 -1.84
CA GLN A 349 -18.95 13.82 -0.79
C GLN A 349 -17.64 13.14 -1.19
N ILE A 350 -16.52 13.64 -0.66
CA ILE A 350 -15.18 13.11 -0.90
C ILE A 350 -14.61 12.46 0.39
N TYR A 351 -13.88 11.36 0.21
CA TYR A 351 -13.09 10.68 1.24
C TYR A 351 -11.64 10.62 0.76
N GLU A 352 -10.80 11.43 1.39
CA GLU A 352 -9.36 11.52 1.10
C GLU A 352 -8.56 11.97 2.32
N THR A 353 -7.23 11.83 2.24
CA THR A 353 -6.33 12.37 3.25
C THR A 353 -5.99 13.82 2.93
N ILE A 354 -6.22 14.72 3.87
CA ILE A 354 -5.77 16.11 3.80
C ILE A 354 -4.53 16.25 4.69
N MET A 355 -3.40 16.67 4.09
CA MET A 355 -2.14 16.85 4.82
C MET A 355 -1.88 18.33 5.09
N GLY A 356 -1.25 18.62 6.22
CA GLY A 356 -0.80 19.96 6.61
C GLY A 356 0.73 20.03 6.68
N ASP A 357 1.30 21.16 6.27
CA ASP A 357 2.71 21.48 6.49
C ASP A 357 2.98 21.91 7.95
N SER A 358 4.25 22.18 8.28
CA SER A 358 4.65 22.61 9.63
C SER A 358 4.03 23.93 10.09
N ASP A 359 3.46 24.70 9.17
CA ASP A 359 2.88 26.01 9.40
C ASP A 359 1.34 25.95 9.38
N GLY A 360 0.76 24.76 9.23
CA GLY A 360 -0.68 24.51 9.21
C GLY A 360 -1.35 24.76 7.85
N ASN A 361 -0.60 24.95 6.77
CA ASN A 361 -1.15 25.09 5.42
C ASN A 361 -1.35 23.72 4.77
N ILE A 362 -2.31 23.62 3.85
CA ILE A 362 -2.50 22.39 3.06
C ILE A 362 -1.23 22.09 2.26
N THR A 363 -0.87 20.81 2.20
CA THR A 363 0.23 20.34 1.36
C THR A 363 -0.10 19.01 0.68
N TYR A 364 0.55 18.79 -0.46
CA TYR A 364 0.53 17.53 -1.21
C TYR A 364 1.94 16.95 -1.38
N THR A 365 2.91 17.52 -0.68
CA THR A 365 4.28 17.02 -0.61
C THR A 365 4.44 16.12 0.62
N LEU A 366 5.33 15.13 0.50
CA LEU A 366 5.63 14.19 1.59
C LEU A 366 6.90 14.60 2.32
#